data_AF-A0A376E5H6-F1
#
_entry.id   AF-A0A376E5H6-F1
#
_cell.length_a   1.000
_cell.length_b   1.000
_cell.length_c   1.000
_cell.angle_alpha   90.00
_cell.angle_beta   90.00
_cell.angle_gamma   90.00
#
_symmetry.space_group_name_H-M   'P 1'
#
loop_
_entity.id
_entity.type
_entity.pdbx_description
1 polymer ?
#
loop_
_entity_poly.entity_id
_entity_poly.type
_entity_poly.pdbx_seq_one_letter_code
_entity_poly.pdbx_strand_id
1 'polypeptide(L)'
;MRLGRRLYDARKELCELLNLKSIILGGRIPNYHKYSDELSPREYIRRVRDKEIYDPVLSFQLSNNFLPIKILKKYLPEDESSLENAVLLQWNNIYYSKKPNTMQDSIIRLGLVQWQMRHFKNIDAFLRTGRVFC
;
A
#
# COMPACT_ATOMS: atom_id res chain seq x y z
N MET A 1 26.15 -5.29 15.41
CA MET A 1 24.88 -4.55 15.65
C MET A 1 23.94 -4.73 14.46
N ARG A 2 22.70 -5.20 14.66
CA ARG A 2 21.71 -5.48 13.58
C ARG A 2 20.50 -4.54 13.63
N LEU A 3 20.73 -3.23 13.71
CA LEU A 3 19.64 -2.24 13.82
C LEU A 3 18.73 -2.24 12.59
N GLY A 4 19.30 -2.34 11.39
CA GLY A 4 18.55 -2.41 10.14
C GLY A 4 17.57 -3.59 10.11
N ARG A 5 17.99 -4.77 10.56
CA ARG A 5 17.11 -5.95 10.61
C ARG A 5 15.92 -5.74 11.54
N ARG A 6 16.16 -5.19 12.74
CA ARG A 6 15.08 -4.87 13.70
C ARG A 6 14.07 -3.86 13.14
N LEU A 7 14.52 -2.88 12.38
CA LEU A 7 13.62 -1.92 11.74
C LEU A 7 12.74 -2.59 10.69
N TYR A 8 13.29 -3.52 9.91
CA TYR A 8 12.53 -4.29 8.93
C TYR A 8 11.54 -5.26 9.60
N ASP A 9 11.94 -5.89 10.69
CA ASP A 9 11.06 -6.77 11.47
C ASP A 9 9.89 -5.97 12.04
N ALA A 10 10.13 -4.79 12.65
CA ALA A 10 9.08 -3.91 13.14
C ALA A 10 8.11 -3.42 12.04
N ARG A 11 8.62 -3.16 10.82
CA ARG A 11 7.76 -2.80 9.67
C ARG A 11 6.86 -3.95 9.22
N LYS A 12 7.37 -5.18 9.24
CA LYS A 12 6.58 -6.37 8.90
C LYS A 12 5.50 -6.60 9.94
N GLU A 13 5.86 -6.53 11.21
CA GLU A 13 4.93 -6.63 12.34
C GLU A 13 3.82 -5.58 12.24
N LEU A 14 4.16 -4.33 11.92
CA LEU A 14 3.16 -3.28 11.71
C LEU A 14 2.23 -3.60 10.52
N CYS A 15 2.75 -4.16 9.43
CA CYS A 15 1.91 -4.57 8.30
C CYS A 15 0.98 -5.73 8.65
N GLU A 16 1.43 -6.66 9.50
CA GLU A 16 0.61 -7.75 10.01
C GLU A 16 -0.50 -7.20 10.92
N LEU A 17 -0.17 -6.32 11.86
CA LEU A 17 -1.13 -5.67 12.77
C LEU A 17 -2.19 -4.86 12.04
N LEU A 18 -1.79 -4.10 11.01
CA LEU A 18 -2.69 -3.29 10.18
C LEU A 18 -3.42 -4.12 9.10
N ASN A 19 -3.17 -5.43 9.02
CA ASN A 19 -3.74 -6.33 8.01
C ASN A 19 -3.52 -5.81 6.57
N LEU A 20 -2.30 -5.36 6.29
CA LEU A 20 -1.88 -4.90 4.97
C LEU A 20 -1.45 -6.08 4.10
N LYS A 21 -1.71 -6.00 2.79
CA LYS A 21 -1.47 -7.09 1.83
C LYS A 21 0.03 -7.36 1.58
N SER A 22 0.82 -6.32 1.43
CA SER A 22 2.24 -6.44 1.09
C SER A 22 3.00 -5.13 1.28
N ILE A 23 4.30 -5.22 1.52
CA ILE A 23 5.22 -4.08 1.49
C ILE A 23 5.90 -4.04 0.12
N ILE A 24 5.87 -2.89 -0.55
CA ILE A 24 6.53 -2.68 -1.84
C ILE A 24 7.64 -1.65 -1.66
N LEU A 25 8.82 -1.92 -2.22
CA LEU A 25 10.01 -1.08 -2.12
C LEU A 25 10.68 -0.94 -3.50
N GLY A 26 11.22 0.25 -3.79
CA GLY A 26 12.13 0.46 -4.91
C GLY A 26 13.58 0.39 -4.43
N GLY A 27 14.33 -0.61 -4.88
CA GLY A 27 15.76 -0.74 -4.63
C GLY A 27 16.59 -0.20 -5.79
N ARG A 28 17.59 0.64 -5.52
CA ARG A 28 18.58 1.08 -6.51
C ARG A 28 19.59 -0.04 -6.79
N ILE A 29 20.17 -0.03 -7.99
CA ILE A 29 21.19 -1.01 -8.41
C ILE A 29 22.49 -0.27 -8.79
N PRO A 30 23.26 0.19 -7.80
CA PRO A 30 24.39 1.07 -8.06
C PRO A 30 25.51 0.39 -8.86
N ASN A 31 25.59 -0.95 -8.86
CA ASN A 31 26.63 -1.69 -9.59
C ASN A 31 26.21 -2.09 -11.02
N TYR A 32 24.97 -1.80 -11.45
CA TYR A 32 24.48 -2.25 -12.75
C TYR A 32 25.26 -1.66 -13.93
N HIS A 33 25.74 -0.41 -13.82
CA HIS A 33 26.57 0.23 -14.86
C HIS A 33 27.85 -0.56 -15.22
N LYS A 34 28.37 -1.39 -14.31
CA LYS A 34 29.58 -2.20 -14.57
C LYS A 34 29.29 -3.41 -15.45
N TYR A 35 28.04 -3.81 -15.51
CA TYR A 35 27.59 -5.01 -16.21
C TYR A 35 26.62 -4.68 -17.34
N SER A 36 26.32 -3.40 -17.59
CA SER A 36 25.35 -2.98 -18.60
C SER A 36 25.76 -3.33 -20.02
N ASP A 37 27.07 -3.48 -20.26
CA ASP A 37 27.61 -3.82 -21.58
C ASP A 37 27.46 -5.31 -21.92
N GLU A 38 27.44 -6.17 -20.89
CA GLU A 38 27.40 -7.63 -21.06
C GLU A 38 26.04 -8.24 -20.67
N LEU A 39 25.31 -7.62 -19.74
CA LEU A 39 24.11 -8.18 -19.12
C LEU A 39 22.92 -7.23 -19.22
N SER A 40 21.76 -7.78 -19.59
CA SER A 40 20.51 -7.07 -19.44
C SER A 40 20.18 -6.86 -17.95
N PRO A 41 19.38 -5.83 -17.58
CA PRO A 41 19.02 -5.61 -16.17
C PRO A 41 18.29 -6.80 -15.55
N ARG A 42 17.59 -7.57 -16.40
CA ARG A 42 16.88 -8.78 -15.98
C ARG A 42 17.82 -9.93 -15.70
N GLU A 43 18.85 -10.11 -16.54
CA GLU A 43 19.91 -11.09 -16.32
C GLU A 43 20.67 -10.75 -15.04
N TYR A 44 21.03 -9.48 -14.85
CA TYR A 44 21.75 -9.00 -13.67
C TYR A 44 21.01 -9.35 -12.37
N ILE A 45 19.71 -9.04 -12.27
CA ILE A 45 18.92 -9.36 -11.07
C ILE A 45 18.84 -10.87 -10.84
N ARG A 46 18.74 -11.67 -11.91
CA ARG A 46 18.75 -13.14 -11.80
C ARG A 46 20.07 -13.61 -11.22
N ARG A 47 21.20 -13.16 -11.77
CA ARG A 47 22.54 -13.50 -11.28
C ARG A 47 22.77 -13.05 -9.84
N VAL A 48 22.24 -11.90 -9.43
CA VAL A 48 22.30 -11.46 -8.02
C VAL A 48 21.45 -12.36 -7.12
N ARG A 49 20.26 -12.79 -7.57
CA ARG A 49 19.44 -13.76 -6.84
C ARG A 49 20.17 -15.11 -6.70
N ASP A 50 20.84 -15.56 -7.76
CA ASP A 50 21.62 -16.80 -7.80
C ASP A 50 22.97 -16.68 -7.07
N LYS A 51 23.26 -15.50 -6.50
CA LYS A 51 24.49 -15.15 -5.78
C LYS A 51 25.77 -15.21 -6.63
N GLU A 52 25.65 -15.16 -7.95
CA GLU A 52 26.78 -15.05 -8.88
C GLU A 52 27.35 -13.63 -8.89
N ILE A 53 26.49 -12.62 -8.76
CA ILE A 53 26.88 -11.22 -8.66
C ILE A 53 26.52 -10.69 -7.27
N TYR A 54 27.45 -9.99 -6.64
CA TYR A 54 27.20 -9.35 -5.35
C TYR A 54 26.84 -7.87 -5.53
N ASP A 55 25.60 -7.53 -5.18
CA ASP A 55 25.14 -6.14 -5.07
C ASP A 55 24.79 -5.81 -3.61
N PRO A 56 25.41 -4.80 -2.98
CA PRO A 56 25.20 -4.54 -1.55
C PRO A 56 23.76 -4.11 -1.23
N VAL A 57 23.09 -3.41 -2.14
CA VAL A 57 21.73 -2.92 -1.93
C VAL A 57 20.74 -4.05 -2.17
N LEU A 58 20.81 -4.70 -3.33
CA LEU A 58 19.86 -5.74 -3.72
C LEU A 58 20.01 -7.00 -2.85
N SER A 59 21.25 -7.43 -2.55
CA SER A 59 21.49 -8.61 -1.70
C SER A 59 20.98 -8.41 -0.28
N PHE A 60 21.07 -7.18 0.26
CA PHE A 60 20.50 -6.86 1.56
C PHE A 60 18.97 -6.98 1.55
N GLN A 61 18.28 -6.50 0.50
CA GLN A 61 16.83 -6.63 0.39
C GLN A 61 16.40 -8.10 0.22
N LEU A 62 17.10 -8.86 -0.63
CA LEU A 62 16.86 -10.30 -0.83
C LEU A 62 17.03 -11.07 0.49
N SER A 63 18.06 -10.73 1.28
CA SER A 63 18.31 -11.32 2.60
C SER A 63 17.19 -11.03 3.63
N ASN A 64 16.38 -10.00 3.40
CA ASN A 64 15.22 -9.66 4.22
C ASN A 64 13.90 -10.27 3.68
N ASN A 65 13.97 -11.27 2.79
CA ASN A 65 12.84 -11.94 2.14
C ASN A 65 12.02 -11.07 1.19
N PHE A 66 12.61 -10.01 0.63
CA PHE A 66 11.96 -9.27 -0.45
C PHE A 66 12.19 -9.97 -1.79
N LEU A 67 11.13 -10.12 -2.58
CA LEU A 67 11.18 -10.75 -3.89
C LEU A 67 11.14 -9.67 -4.98
N PRO A 68 12.03 -9.71 -6.00
CA PRO A 68 11.95 -8.80 -7.12
C PRO A 68 10.73 -9.13 -7.99
N ILE A 69 9.86 -8.15 -8.21
CA ILE A 69 8.67 -8.27 -9.08
C ILE A 69 8.97 -7.75 -10.48
N LYS A 70 9.59 -6.57 -10.57
CA LYS A 70 9.69 -5.81 -11.82
C LYS A 70 10.92 -4.91 -11.83
N ILE A 71 11.44 -4.65 -13.03
CA ILE A 71 12.45 -3.63 -13.27
C ILE A 71 11.74 -2.34 -13.68
N LEU A 72 12.10 -1.24 -13.04
CA LEU A 72 11.69 0.10 -13.39
C LEU A 72 12.84 0.75 -14.16
N LYS A 73 12.67 0.91 -15.46
CA LYS A 73 13.58 1.69 -16.31
C LYS A 73 13.21 3.17 -16.22
N LYS A 74 14.18 4.08 -16.26
CA LYS A 74 13.96 5.54 -16.16
C LYS A 74 13.27 5.98 -14.87
N TYR A 75 13.57 5.31 -13.77
CA TYR A 75 12.98 5.62 -12.46
C TYR A 75 13.55 6.92 -11.89
N LEU A 76 14.86 7.13 -12.05
CA LEU A 76 15.53 8.39 -11.71
C LEU A 76 16.46 8.79 -12.87
N PRO A 77 16.17 9.88 -13.58
CA PRO A 77 17.00 10.34 -14.71
C PRO A 77 18.37 10.87 -14.28
N GLU A 78 18.53 11.26 -13.01
CA GLU A 78 19.77 11.81 -12.45
C GLU A 78 20.72 10.74 -11.88
N ASP A 79 20.42 9.45 -12.09
CA ASP A 79 21.17 8.33 -11.53
C ASP A 79 22.05 7.65 -12.59
N GLU A 80 23.19 8.28 -12.91
CA GLU A 80 24.18 7.73 -13.86
C GLU A 80 24.72 6.37 -13.40
N SER A 81 24.89 6.17 -12.09
CA SER A 81 25.44 4.92 -11.53
C SER A 81 24.50 3.71 -11.69
N SER A 82 23.19 3.94 -11.75
CA SER A 82 22.20 2.87 -11.95
C SER A 82 21.64 2.83 -13.38
N LEU A 83 22.12 3.70 -14.28
CA LEU A 83 21.57 3.93 -15.62
C LEU A 83 20.04 4.14 -15.58
N GLU A 84 19.59 4.92 -14.60
CA GLU A 84 18.16 5.18 -14.36
C GLU A 84 17.31 3.93 -14.01
N ASN A 85 17.93 2.78 -13.70
CA ASN A 85 17.21 1.52 -13.41
C ASN A 85 17.04 1.29 -11.90
N ALA A 86 15.83 0.90 -11.51
CA ALA A 86 15.50 0.46 -10.16
C ALA A 86 14.79 -0.91 -10.18
N VAL A 87 14.85 -1.64 -9.07
CA VAL A 87 14.12 -2.90 -8.88
C VAL A 87 12.95 -2.67 -7.95
N LEU A 88 11.77 -3.06 -8.40
CA LEU A 88 10.60 -3.17 -7.53
C LEU A 88 10.66 -4.50 -6.78
N LEU A 89 10.73 -4.40 -5.47
CA LEU A 89 10.81 -5.49 -4.52
C LEU A 89 9.53 -5.55 -3.71
N GLN A 90 9.03 -6.75 -3.43
CA GLN A 90 7.84 -6.94 -2.62
C GLN A 90 8.04 -8.00 -1.57
N TRP A 91 7.52 -7.71 -0.38
CA TRP A 91 7.32 -8.67 0.68
C TRP A 91 5.82 -8.92 0.84
N ASN A 92 5.41 -10.18 0.71
CA ASN A 92 4.01 -10.60 0.80
C ASN A 92 3.68 -10.98 2.24
N ASN A 93 2.57 -10.43 2.76
CA ASN A 93 2.04 -10.81 4.05
C ASN A 93 1.16 -12.06 3.89
N ILE A 94 1.62 -13.20 4.39
CA ILE A 94 0.89 -14.48 4.33
C ILE A 94 -0.33 -14.52 5.26
N TYR A 95 -0.37 -13.66 6.28
CA TYR A 95 -1.45 -13.59 7.26
C TYR A 95 -2.54 -12.59 6.86
N TYR A 96 -2.39 -11.93 5.70
CA TYR A 96 -3.40 -11.02 5.19
C TYR A 96 -4.73 -11.77 4.97
N SER A 97 -5.77 -11.34 5.68
CA SER A 97 -7.13 -11.82 5.47
C SER A 97 -8.01 -10.69 4.96
N LYS A 98 -8.73 -10.92 3.86
CA LYS A 98 -9.68 -9.94 3.34
C LYS A 98 -10.87 -9.88 4.29
N LYS A 99 -10.86 -8.96 5.25
CA LYS A 99 -12.04 -8.66 6.06
C LYS A 99 -13.17 -8.28 5.09
N PRO A 100 -14.31 -8.98 5.05
CA PRO A 100 -15.44 -8.50 4.28
C PRO A 100 -15.84 -7.14 4.86
N ASN A 101 -15.99 -6.13 4.00
CA ASN A 101 -16.54 -4.84 4.41
C ASN A 101 -17.98 -5.08 4.84
N THR A 102 -18.23 -5.28 6.13
CA THR A 102 -19.59 -5.41 6.69
C THR A 102 -20.37 -4.08 6.62
N MET A 103 -19.75 -3.00 6.14
CA MET A 103 -20.36 -1.67 6.02
C MET A 103 -20.96 -1.35 4.64
N GLN A 104 -20.93 -2.27 3.66
CA GLN A 104 -21.28 -1.93 2.28
C GLN A 104 -22.66 -2.35 1.77
N ASP A 105 -23.48 -3.06 2.55
CA ASP A 105 -24.86 -3.38 2.13
C ASP A 105 -25.88 -3.31 3.28
N SER A 106 -25.84 -2.24 4.09
CA SER A 106 -27.07 -1.87 4.79
C SER A 106 -28.02 -1.26 3.75
N ILE A 107 -28.85 -2.10 3.12
CA ILE A 107 -30.05 -1.66 2.40
C ILE A 107 -30.97 -1.05 3.47
N ILE A 108 -30.78 0.23 3.78
CA ILE A 108 -31.64 0.95 4.70
C ILE A 108 -32.94 1.26 3.96
N ARG A 109 -33.97 0.44 4.18
CA ARG A 109 -35.33 0.73 3.71
C ARG A 109 -35.91 1.85 4.58
N LEU A 110 -35.75 3.09 4.14
CA LEU A 110 -36.46 4.24 4.71
C LEU A 110 -37.91 4.22 4.23
N GLY A 111 -38.81 3.71 5.07
CA GLY A 111 -40.25 3.88 4.89
C GLY A 111 -40.65 5.27 5.35
N LEU A 112 -40.79 6.22 4.44
CA LEU A 112 -41.41 7.51 4.74
C LEU A 112 -42.93 7.30 4.84
N VAL A 113 -43.45 7.15 6.06
CA VAL A 113 -44.89 7.28 6.30
C VAL A 113 -45.21 8.77 6.25
N GLN A 114 -45.73 9.23 5.12
CA GLN A 114 -46.27 10.58 5.02
C GLN A 114 -47.61 10.62 5.76
N TRP A 115 -47.59 11.05 7.02
CA TRP A 115 -48.80 11.28 7.79
C TRP A 115 -49.49 12.53 7.24
N GLN A 116 -50.75 12.40 6.80
CA GLN A 116 -51.52 13.52 6.25
C GLN A 116 -51.56 14.69 7.24
N MET A 117 -50.88 15.78 6.91
CA MET A 117 -51.07 17.05 7.59
C MET A 117 -52.51 17.51 7.36
N ARG A 118 -53.32 17.54 8.42
CA ARG A 118 -54.61 18.24 8.38
C ARG A 118 -54.35 19.69 7.97
N HIS A 119 -55.10 20.19 7.00
CA HIS A 119 -55.07 21.60 6.62
C HIS A 119 -55.49 22.47 7.81
N PHE A 120 -54.58 23.27 8.33
CA PHE A 120 -54.90 24.34 9.27
C PHE A 120 -55.25 25.60 8.47
N LYS A 121 -56.43 26.17 8.70
CA LYS A 121 -56.97 27.32 7.95
C LYS A 121 -56.39 28.69 8.37
N ASN A 122 -55.50 28.76 9.37
CA ASN A 122 -54.93 30.03 9.83
C ASN A 122 -53.54 29.87 10.48
N ILE A 123 -52.67 30.85 10.25
CA ILE A 123 -51.26 30.90 10.68
C ILE A 123 -51.10 31.05 12.20
N ASP A 124 -52.04 31.71 12.89
CA ASP A 124 -51.97 31.93 14.34
C ASP A 124 -52.05 30.66 15.19
N ALA A 125 -52.67 29.60 14.68
CA ALA A 125 -52.72 28.30 15.38
C ALA A 125 -51.37 27.56 15.35
N PHE A 126 -50.52 27.86 14.35
CA PHE A 126 -49.21 27.22 14.19
C PHE A 126 -48.18 27.75 15.21
N LEU A 127 -48.23 29.05 15.52
CA LEU A 127 -47.27 29.70 16.41
C LEU A 127 -47.47 29.35 17.90
N ARG A 128 -48.63 28.85 18.30
CA ARG A 128 -48.91 28.51 19.71
C ARG A 128 -48.29 27.18 20.17
N THR A 129 -47.88 26.33 19.24
CA THR A 129 -47.26 25.01 19.52
C THR A 129 -45.75 25.14 19.79
N GLY A 130 -45.16 26.33 19.59
CA GLY A 130 -43.75 26.63 19.85
C GLY A 130 -43.41 26.85 21.33
N ARG A 131 -43.96 26.06 22.25
CA ARG A 131 -43.49 26.05 23.65
C ARG A 131 -42.74 24.74 23.92
N VAL A 132 -41.42 24.86 23.73
CA VAL A 132 -40.32 24.03 24.21
C VAL A 132 -40.72 23.06 25.32
N PHE A 133 -40.60 21.75 25.07
CA PHE A 133 -40.41 20.76 26.12
C PHE A 133 -38.92 20.78 26.49
N CYS A 134 -38.62 21.34 27.67
CA CYS A 134 -37.54 20.85 28.51
C CYS A 134 -37.93 19.48 29.09
#